data_AF-A0A6G1RRA0-F1
#
_entry.id   AF-A0A6G1RRA0-F1
#
_cell.length_a   1.000
_cell.length_b   1.000
_cell.length_c   1.000
_cell.angle_alpha   90.00
_cell.angle_beta   90.00
_cell.angle_gamma   90.00
#
_symmetry.space_group_name_H-M   'P 1'
#
loop_
_entity.id
_entity.type
_entity.pdbx_description
1 polymer ?
#
loop_
_entity_poly.entity_id
_entity_poly.type
_entity_poly.pdbx_seq_one_letter_code
_entity_poly.pdbx_strand_id
1 'polypeptide(L)'
;SDLGWQAEREKIVINVGGVRHETYRSTLQTLPGTRLAGLAEPGAAARFDYDPSAGEFFFDRHPAVFAYVLNYYRTGKLHCPADVCGPLFEEELAFWGIDETDVEACCWMNYRQHRDAEEALD
;
A
#
# COMPACT_ATOMS: atom_id res chain seq x y z
N SER A 1 -3.25 -14.17 25.85
CA SER A 1 -2.16 -13.71 26.74
C SER A 1 -1.90 -12.24 26.44
N ASP A 2 -1.41 -11.46 27.40
CA ASP A 2 -1.12 -10.02 27.22
C ASP A 2 -0.12 -9.72 26.09
N LEU A 3 0.73 -10.70 25.76
CA LEU A 3 1.70 -10.63 24.66
C LEU A 3 1.05 -10.57 23.27
N GLY A 4 -0.13 -11.17 23.07
CA GLY A 4 -0.84 -11.13 21.78
C GLY A 4 -1.42 -9.75 21.47
N TRP A 5 -2.03 -9.12 22.48
CA TRP A 5 -2.62 -7.78 22.36
C TRP A 5 -1.57 -6.67 22.16
N GLN A 6 -0.36 -6.85 22.70
CA GLN A 6 0.75 -5.92 22.50
C GLN A 6 1.28 -5.98 21.07
N ALA A 7 1.40 -7.18 20.48
CA ALA A 7 1.81 -7.34 19.09
C ALA A 7 0.78 -6.75 18.10
N GLU A 8 -0.53 -6.89 18.39
CA GLU A 8 -1.59 -6.30 17.55
C GLU A 8 -1.58 -4.77 17.54
N ARG A 9 -1.05 -4.14 18.59
CA ARG A 9 -0.96 -2.68 18.76
C ARG A 9 0.42 -2.11 18.45
N GLU A 10 1.37 -2.95 18.05
CA GLU A 10 2.69 -2.48 17.63
C GLU A 10 2.55 -1.66 16.35
N LYS A 11 3.05 -0.42 16.40
CA LYS A 11 3.04 0.47 15.25
C LYS A 11 4.31 0.32 14.44
N ILE A 12 4.18 0.55 13.14
CA ILE A 12 5.25 0.53 12.15
C ILE A 12 5.17 1.81 11.33
N VAL A 13 6.34 2.37 11.02
CA VAL A 13 6.47 3.55 10.17
C VAL A 13 6.98 3.14 8.80
N ILE A 14 6.30 3.63 7.76
CA ILE A 14 6.62 3.42 6.36
C ILE A 14 6.75 4.81 5.73
N ASN A 15 7.97 5.17 5.37
CA ASN A 15 8.29 6.39 4.64
C ASN A 15 8.20 6.11 3.14
N VAL A 16 7.24 6.75 2.46
CA VAL A 16 7.04 6.61 1.02
C VAL A 16 7.28 7.95 0.36
N GLY A 17 8.29 8.04 -0.51
CA GLY A 17 8.64 9.29 -1.21
C GLY A 17 8.90 10.48 -0.29
N GLY A 18 9.34 10.25 0.95
CA GLY A 18 9.56 11.27 1.98
C GLY A 18 8.36 11.53 2.91
N VAL A 19 7.20 10.92 2.65
CA VAL A 19 6.01 11.04 3.51
C VAL A 19 5.96 9.85 4.48
N ARG A 20 5.96 10.14 5.78
CA ARG A 20 5.85 9.12 6.83
C ARG A 20 4.40 8.71 7.04
N HIS A 21 4.12 7.43 6.83
CA HIS A 21 2.86 6.79 7.14
C HIS A 21 3.02 5.89 8.36
N GLU A 22 2.09 5.97 9.31
CA GLU A 22 2.08 5.13 10.51
C GLU A 22 0.84 4.24 10.51
N THR A 23 1.03 2.97 10.86
CA THR A 23 -0.06 2.00 10.98
C THR A 23 0.30 0.89 11.98
N TYR A 24 -0.65 0.00 12.29
CA TYR A 24 -0.35 -1.18 13.09
C TYR A 24 0.21 -2.32 12.24
N ARG A 25 1.09 -3.13 12.80
CA ARG A 25 1.57 -4.37 12.15
C ARG A 25 0.42 -5.29 11.76
N SER A 26 -0.60 -5.40 12.63
CA SER A 26 -1.83 -6.15 12.38
C SER A 26 -2.59 -5.65 11.15
N THR A 27 -2.56 -4.35 10.85
CA THR A 27 -3.15 -3.80 9.63
C THR A 27 -2.47 -4.35 8.39
N LEU A 28 -1.14 -4.51 8.39
CA LEU A 28 -0.43 -5.02 7.22
C LEU A 28 -0.71 -6.51 6.96
N GLN A 29 -1.19 -7.24 7.96
CA GLN A 29 -1.52 -8.66 7.87
C GLN A 29 -2.93 -8.94 7.34
N THR A 30 -3.76 -7.91 7.12
CA THR A 30 -5.13 -8.09 6.61
C THR A 30 -5.17 -8.57 5.16
N LEU A 31 -4.10 -8.32 4.40
CA LEU A 31 -3.93 -8.75 3.01
C LEU A 31 -2.64 -9.58 2.90
N PRO A 32 -2.67 -10.88 3.27
CA PRO A 32 -1.48 -11.73 3.24
C PRO A 32 -0.94 -11.90 1.81
N GLY A 33 0.37 -12.10 1.68
CA GLY A 33 1.03 -12.30 0.38
C GLY A 33 1.39 -11.02 -0.37
N THR A 34 0.94 -9.87 0.11
CA THR A 34 1.30 -8.55 -0.43
C THR A 34 2.68 -8.06 0.07
N ARG A 35 3.23 -7.02 -0.56
CA ARG A 35 4.52 -6.45 -0.14
C ARG A 35 4.47 -5.92 1.30
N LEU A 36 3.39 -5.24 1.68
CA LEU A 36 3.29 -4.67 3.03
C LEU A 36 3.11 -5.74 4.10
N ALA A 37 2.43 -6.84 3.81
CA ALA A 37 2.37 -7.98 4.73
C ALA A 37 3.78 -8.47 5.10
N GLY A 38 4.72 -8.45 4.15
CA GLY A 38 6.13 -8.77 4.37
C GLY A 38 6.84 -7.89 5.40
N LEU A 39 6.38 -6.65 5.62
CA LEU A 39 6.96 -5.74 6.63
C LEU A 39 6.60 -6.15 8.07
N ALA A 40 5.50 -6.88 8.24
CA ALA A 40 5.07 -7.41 9.53
C ALA A 40 5.76 -8.74 9.89
N GLU A 41 6.49 -9.35 8.97
CA GLU A 41 7.12 -10.64 9.18
C GLU A 41 8.47 -10.55 9.92
N PRO A 42 8.89 -11.63 10.61
CA PRO A 42 10.23 -11.72 11.16
C PRO A 42 11.31 -11.50 10.09
N GLY A 43 12.33 -10.71 10.44
CA GLY A 43 13.43 -10.42 9.52
C GLY A 43 13.09 -9.43 8.39
N ALA A 44 11.96 -8.72 8.44
CA ALA A 44 11.62 -7.67 7.48
C ALA A 44 12.76 -6.64 7.30
N ALA A 45 13.41 -6.22 8.39
CA ALA A 45 14.53 -5.28 8.35
C ALA A 45 15.77 -5.76 7.58
N ALA A 46 15.88 -7.08 7.29
CA ALA A 46 16.95 -7.63 6.45
C ALA A 46 16.52 -7.78 4.98
N ARG A 47 15.22 -7.73 4.68
CA ARG A 47 14.64 -7.93 3.34
C ARG A 47 14.21 -6.63 2.67
N PHE A 48 13.98 -5.59 3.46
CA PHE A 48 13.53 -4.29 3.01
C PHE A 48 14.51 -3.21 3.48
N ASP A 49 14.43 -2.04 2.83
CA ASP A 49 15.20 -0.87 3.23
C ASP A 49 14.64 -0.33 4.55
N TYR A 50 15.31 -0.67 5.64
CA TYR A 50 14.94 -0.26 7.00
C TYR A 50 16.05 0.62 7.58
N ASP A 51 15.68 1.84 7.97
CA ASP A 51 16.56 2.74 8.70
C ASP A 51 16.38 2.51 10.22
N PRO A 52 17.34 1.86 10.91
CA PRO A 52 17.26 1.64 12.35
C PRO A 52 17.39 2.93 13.16
N SER A 53 17.96 4.00 12.59
CA SER A 53 18.11 5.28 13.28
C SER A 53 16.81 6.08 13.30
N ALA A 54 16.05 6.07 12.20
CA ALA A 54 14.76 6.72 12.08
C ALA A 54 13.57 5.83 12.49
N GLY A 55 13.80 4.51 12.61
CA GLY A 55 12.80 3.52 12.97
C GLY A 55 11.74 3.32 11.89
N GLU A 56 12.11 3.37 10.62
CA GLU A 56 11.18 3.35 9.49
C GLU A 56 11.67 2.49 8.32
N PHE A 57 10.73 1.99 7.53
CA PHE A 57 11.01 1.43 6.21
C PHE A 57 10.91 2.51 5.14
N PHE A 58 11.77 2.49 4.13
CA PHE A 58 11.73 3.44 3.03
C PHE A 58 11.32 2.80 1.70
N PHE A 59 10.47 3.51 0.96
CA PHE A 59 10.09 3.19 -0.40
C PHE A 59 10.10 4.45 -1.27
N ASP A 60 10.90 4.46 -2.32
CA ASP A 60 10.95 5.56 -3.28
C ASP A 60 9.80 5.47 -4.30
N ARG A 61 8.56 5.60 -3.80
CA ARG A 61 7.30 5.42 -4.54
C ARG A 61 6.35 6.59 -4.31
N HIS A 62 5.19 6.58 -4.96
CA HIS A 62 4.25 7.70 -4.96
C HIS A 62 3.47 7.80 -3.63
N PRO A 63 3.70 8.84 -2.79
CA PRO A 63 3.11 8.92 -1.44
C PRO A 63 1.58 9.04 -1.43
N ALA A 64 1.00 9.79 -2.37
CA ALA A 64 -0.45 9.99 -2.41
C ALA A 64 -1.21 8.70 -2.79
N VAL A 65 -0.74 7.94 -3.79
CA VAL A 65 -1.29 6.61 -4.11
C VAL A 65 -1.12 5.65 -2.93
N PHE A 66 0.03 5.69 -2.26
CA PHE A 66 0.26 4.83 -1.09
C PHE A 66 -0.78 5.04 0.02
N ALA A 67 -1.32 6.24 0.20
CA ALA A 67 -2.39 6.47 1.18
C ALA A 67 -3.65 5.61 0.88
N TYR A 68 -3.98 5.41 -0.40
CA TYR A 68 -5.10 4.57 -0.82
C TYR A 68 -4.78 3.09 -0.68
N VAL A 69 -3.56 2.69 -1.06
CA VAL A 69 -3.03 1.34 -0.80
C VAL A 69 -3.15 1.01 0.68
N LEU A 70 -2.64 1.85 1.57
CA LEU A 70 -2.70 1.62 3.02
C LEU A 70 -4.15 1.64 3.54
N ASN A 71 -5.04 2.44 2.95
CA ASN A 71 -6.45 2.44 3.33
C ASN A 71 -7.19 1.16 2.92
N TYR A 72 -6.74 0.48 1.86
CA TYR A 72 -7.25 -0.83 1.49
C TYR A 72 -7.01 -1.86 2.61
N TYR A 73 -5.80 -1.92 3.19
CA TYR A 73 -5.50 -2.78 4.34
C TYR A 73 -6.37 -2.48 5.57
N ARG A 74 -6.82 -1.23 5.74
CA ARG A 74 -7.65 -0.80 6.88
C ARG A 74 -9.13 -1.16 6.71
N THR A 75 -9.63 -1.09 5.48
CA THR A 75 -11.07 -1.11 5.20
C THR A 75 -11.53 -2.33 4.42
N GLY A 76 -10.61 -3.04 3.76
CA GLY A 76 -10.91 -4.10 2.80
C GLY A 76 -11.53 -3.59 1.50
N LYS A 77 -11.50 -2.28 1.24
CA LYS A 77 -12.04 -1.64 0.03
C LYS A 77 -10.98 -0.85 -0.71
N LEU A 78 -10.68 -1.25 -1.94
CA LEU A 78 -9.68 -0.59 -2.78
C LEU A 78 -10.33 0.52 -3.60
N HIS A 79 -9.97 1.76 -3.29
CA HIS A 79 -10.44 2.93 -4.03
C HIS A 79 -9.32 3.52 -4.88
N CYS A 80 -9.68 4.06 -6.05
CA CYS A 80 -8.78 4.78 -6.93
C CYS A 80 -8.77 6.29 -6.58
N PRO A 81 -7.60 6.95 -6.50
CA PRO A 81 -7.52 8.41 -6.39
C PRO A 81 -8.13 9.09 -7.63
N ALA A 82 -8.83 10.20 -7.44
CA ALA A 82 -9.51 10.91 -8.54
C ALA A 82 -8.56 11.76 -9.41
N ASP A 83 -7.36 12.05 -8.91
CA ASP A 83 -6.34 12.92 -9.50
C ASP A 83 -5.13 12.13 -10.05
N VAL A 84 -5.23 10.80 -10.08
CA VAL A 84 -4.19 9.90 -10.58
C VAL A 84 -4.73 9.13 -11.79
N CYS A 85 -3.95 9.04 -12.87
CA CYS A 85 -4.34 8.27 -14.04
C CYS A 85 -4.30 6.75 -13.73
N GLY A 86 -5.13 5.99 -14.44
CA GLY A 86 -5.24 4.53 -14.30
C GLY A 86 -3.88 3.81 -14.38
N PRO A 87 -3.04 4.10 -15.39
CA PRO A 87 -1.75 3.42 -15.56
C PRO A 87 -0.76 3.67 -14.41
N LEU A 88 -0.66 4.90 -13.90
CA LEU A 88 0.15 5.18 -12.70
C LEU A 88 -0.39 4.42 -11.46
N PHE A 89 -1.72 4.31 -11.33
CA PHE A 89 -2.32 3.55 -10.25
C PHE A 89 -2.02 2.04 -10.40
N GLU A 90 -2.15 1.49 -11.61
CA GLU A 90 -1.84 0.10 -11.95
C GLU A 90 -0.38 -0.25 -11.62
N GLU A 91 0.58 0.61 -12.02
CA GLU A 91 1.99 0.43 -11.69
C GLU A 91 2.24 0.38 -10.19
N GLU A 92 1.57 1.24 -9.42
CA GLU A 92 1.66 1.23 -7.97
C GLU A 92 1.02 -0.04 -7.38
N LEU A 93 -0.16 -0.46 -7.82
CA LEU A 93 -0.79 -1.70 -7.35
C LEU A 93 0.10 -2.91 -7.61
N ALA A 94 0.67 -3.02 -8.82
CA ALA A 94 1.62 -4.06 -9.18
C ALA A 94 2.86 -4.03 -8.28
N PHE A 95 3.40 -2.84 -7.98
CA PHE A 95 4.51 -2.70 -7.04
C PHE A 95 4.13 -3.24 -5.65
N TRP A 96 2.97 -2.88 -5.11
CA TRP A 96 2.52 -3.29 -3.78
C TRP A 96 2.03 -4.75 -3.72
N GLY A 97 1.89 -5.40 -4.88
CA GLY A 97 1.41 -6.78 -5.00
C GLY A 97 -0.08 -6.91 -4.74
N ILE A 98 -0.86 -5.92 -5.17
CA ILE A 98 -2.32 -5.87 -5.03
C ILE A 98 -2.94 -6.13 -6.41
N ASP A 99 -3.98 -6.95 -6.45
CA ASP A 99 -4.70 -7.26 -7.68
C ASP A 99 -5.62 -6.08 -8.05
N GLU A 100 -5.49 -5.56 -9.27
CA GLU A 100 -6.33 -4.46 -9.77
C GLU A 100 -7.82 -4.83 -9.85
N THR A 101 -8.14 -6.12 -9.90
CA THR A 101 -9.54 -6.58 -9.92
C THR A 101 -10.26 -6.35 -8.59
N ASP A 102 -9.53 -6.03 -7.51
CA ASP A 102 -10.08 -5.67 -6.20
C ASP A 102 -10.62 -4.23 -6.14
N VAL A 103 -10.43 -3.42 -7.19
CA VAL A 103 -10.93 -2.03 -7.24
C VAL A 103 -12.45 -2.01 -7.07
N GLU A 104 -12.95 -1.13 -6.20
CA GLU A 104 -14.37 -1.00 -5.90
C GLU A 104 -15.18 -0.48 -7.09
N ALA A 105 -16.43 -0.95 -7.23
CA ALA A 105 -17.40 -0.57 -8.27
C ALA A 105 -17.45 0.95 -8.54
N CYS A 106 -17.42 1.76 -7.48
CA CYS A 106 -17.50 3.22 -7.59
C CYS A 106 -16.28 3.87 -8.27
N CYS A 107 -15.14 3.18 -8.33
CA CYS A 107 -13.88 3.69 -8.86
C CYS A 107 -13.57 3.16 -10.27
N TRP A 108 -14.26 2.10 -10.73
CA TRP A 108 -14.01 1.47 -12.04
C TRP A 108 -14.09 2.43 -13.22
N MET A 109 -15.07 3.35 -13.22
CA MET A 109 -15.24 4.31 -14.31
C MET A 109 -14.03 5.24 -14.43
N ASN A 110 -13.54 5.78 -13.31
CA ASN A 110 -12.37 6.65 -13.31
C ASN A 110 -11.11 5.87 -13.69
N TYR A 111 -10.92 4.69 -13.11
CA TYR A 111 -9.79 3.81 -13.42
C TYR A 111 -9.70 3.52 -14.92
N ARG A 112 -10.81 3.09 -15.53
CA ARG A 112 -10.87 2.67 -16.92
C ARG A 112 -10.84 3.82 -17.92
N GLN A 113 -11.51 4.95 -17.63
CA GLN A 113 -11.51 6.11 -18.52
C GLN A 113 -10.11 6.65 -18.81
N HIS A 114 -9.22 6.59 -17.81
CA HIS A 114 -7.83 7.01 -17.99
C HIS A 114 -6.99 5.97 -18.75
N ARG A 115 -7.23 4.67 -18.53
CA ARG A 115 -6.53 3.60 -19.25
C ARG A 115 -6.90 3.54 -20.73
N ASP A 116 -8.20 3.56 -21.03
CA ASP A 116 -8.72 3.51 -22.40
C ASP A 116 -8.30 4.77 -23.21
N ALA A 117 -8.04 5.90 -22.54
CA ALA A 117 -7.56 7.12 -23.19
C ALA A 117 -6.09 7.03 -23.64
N GLU A 118 -5.24 6.30 -22.91
CA GLU A 118 -3.85 6.05 -23.32
C GLU A 118 -3.79 5.02 -24.46
N GLU A 119 -4.59 3.95 -24.40
CA GLU A 119 -4.70 2.98 -25.50
C GLU A 119 -5.17 3.61 -26.83
N ALA A 120 -5.94 4.70 -26.77
CA ALA A 120 -6.41 5.42 -27.96
C ALA A 120 -5.35 6.34 -28.59
N LEU A 121 -4.21 6.54 -27.94
CA LEU A 121 -3.09 7.37 -28.42
C LEU A 121 -1.96 6.56 -29.07
N ASP A 122 -1.98 5.24 -28.91
CA ASP A 122 -1.07 4.26 -29.54
C ASP A 122 -1.66 3.68 -30.85
#